data_AF-A0A9E2UUM2-F1
#
_entry.id   AF-A0A9E2UUM2-F1
#
_cell.length_a   1.000
_cell.length_b   1.000
_cell.length_c   1.000
_cell.angle_alpha   90.00
_cell.angle_beta   90.00
_cell.angle_gamma   90.00
#
_symmetry.space_group_name_H-M   'P 1'
#
loop_
_entity.id
_entity.type
_entity.pdbx_description
1 polymer ?
#
loop_
_entity_poly.entity_id
_entity_poly.type
_entity_poly.pdbx_seq_one_letter_code
_entity_poly.pdbx_strand_id
1 'polypeptide(L)'
;MWKQVGNTLQRNIPTIERFDGIRAIQSHLNQRFQVEAYVQGYSSDKPVLPDDCCRDCMVGKWLHGEGGKHCTDMALLNDLHESCYEFHEAASQALLLVELGKREAAMTIVRGSRFFKDASDRYQSNLAKLHLSFEMA
;
A
#
# COMPACT_ATOMS: atom_id res chain seq x y z
N MET A 1 11.33 -13.52 59.00
CA MET A 1 10.70 -12.36 58.34
C MET A 1 11.60 -11.85 57.23
N TRP A 2 11.50 -12.41 56.02
CA TRP A 2 12.05 -11.83 54.77
C TRP A 2 11.19 -12.34 53.61
N LYS A 3 10.41 -11.45 52.98
CA LYS A 3 9.68 -11.74 51.73
C LYS A 3 10.60 -11.39 50.56
N GLN A 4 10.93 -12.36 49.71
CA GLN A 4 11.57 -12.07 48.43
C GLN A 4 10.55 -11.39 47.51
N VAL A 5 10.79 -10.12 47.21
CA VAL A 5 10.11 -9.38 46.15
C VAL A 5 10.84 -9.70 44.85
N GLY A 6 10.40 -10.76 44.17
CA GLY A 6 10.80 -11.02 42.79
C GLY A 6 9.92 -10.20 41.85
N ASN A 7 10.28 -8.93 41.64
CA ASN A 7 9.64 -8.11 40.61
C ASN A 7 10.26 -8.48 39.26
N THR A 8 9.74 -9.55 38.64
CA THR A 8 10.08 -9.90 37.26
C THR A 8 9.38 -8.89 36.36
N LEU A 9 10.09 -7.81 36.01
CA LEU A 9 9.73 -6.97 34.87
C LEU A 9 9.73 -7.90 33.65
N GLN A 10 8.55 -8.40 33.27
CA GLN A 10 8.30 -8.86 31.91
C GLN A 10 8.59 -7.66 31.01
N ARG A 11 9.81 -7.60 30.48
CA ARG A 11 10.10 -6.80 29.31
C ARG A 11 9.17 -7.34 28.24
N ASN A 12 8.09 -6.60 27.96
CA ASN A 12 7.35 -6.73 26.71
C ASN A 12 8.36 -6.48 25.60
N ILE A 13 9.01 -7.54 25.13
CA ILE A 13 9.72 -7.52 23.86
C ILE A 13 8.59 -7.29 22.85
N PRO A 14 8.54 -6.12 22.17
CA PRO A 14 7.52 -5.92 21.17
C PRO A 14 7.66 -7.04 20.15
N THR A 15 6.61 -7.84 20.00
CA THR A 15 6.50 -8.79 18.91
C THR A 15 6.65 -7.99 17.63
N ILE A 16 7.73 -8.22 16.90
CA ILE A 16 8.00 -7.53 15.63
C ILE A 16 6.76 -7.74 14.75
N GLU A 17 6.11 -6.63 14.39
CA GLU A 17 4.93 -6.68 13.54
C GLU A 17 5.35 -7.15 12.15
N ARG A 18 5.07 -8.43 11.87
CA ARG A 18 5.36 -9.03 10.58
C ARG A 18 4.51 -8.36 9.50
N PHE A 19 5.11 -8.09 8.35
CA PHE A 19 4.40 -7.53 7.22
C PHE A 19 3.32 -8.49 6.69
N ASP A 20 2.05 -8.08 6.73
CA ASP A 20 0.94 -8.80 6.13
C ASP A 20 0.83 -8.48 4.64
N GLY A 21 1.72 -9.09 3.86
CA GLY A 21 1.81 -8.86 2.42
C GLY A 21 0.59 -9.34 1.63
N ILE A 22 -0.06 -10.42 2.08
CA ILE A 22 -1.28 -10.94 1.44
C ILE A 22 -2.38 -9.89 1.54
N ARG A 23 -2.62 -9.35 2.74
CA ARG A 23 -3.61 -8.30 2.93
C ARG A 23 -3.25 -7.04 2.14
N ALA A 24 -1.96 -6.73 1.99
CA ALA A 24 -1.52 -5.53 1.25
C ALA A 24 -1.83 -5.65 -0.25
N ILE A 25 -1.53 -6.82 -0.82
CA ILE A 25 -1.85 -7.14 -2.21
C ILE A 25 -3.37 -7.11 -2.42
N GLN A 26 -4.15 -7.72 -1.54
CA GLN A 26 -5.62 -7.71 -1.64
C GLN A 26 -6.20 -6.30 -1.57
N SER A 27 -5.73 -5.48 -0.62
CA SER A 27 -6.17 -4.09 -0.47
C SER A 27 -5.87 -3.28 -1.73
N HIS A 28 -4.67 -3.42 -2.30
CA HIS A 28 -4.26 -2.75 -3.53
C HIS A 28 -5.09 -3.19 -4.73
N LEU A 29 -5.26 -4.50 -4.94
CA LEU A 29 -6.07 -5.04 -6.04
C LEU A 29 -7.52 -4.58 -5.98
N ASN A 30 -8.11 -4.57 -4.78
CA ASN A 30 -9.46 -4.06 -4.59
C ASN A 30 -9.56 -2.57 -4.95
N GLN A 31 -8.60 -1.76 -4.53
CA GLN A 31 -8.61 -0.33 -4.84
C GLN A 31 -8.42 -0.06 -6.34
N ARG A 32 -7.52 -0.79 -7.01
CA ARG A 32 -7.38 -0.75 -8.47
C ARG A 32 -8.70 -1.05 -9.16
N PHE A 33 -9.35 -2.15 -8.77
CA PHE A 33 -10.65 -2.54 -9.32
C PHE A 33 -11.72 -1.46 -9.11
N GLN A 34 -11.80 -0.88 -7.91
CA GLN A 34 -12.74 0.19 -7.60
C GLN A 34 -12.53 1.42 -8.50
N VAL A 35 -11.28 1.84 -8.71
CA VAL A 35 -10.94 2.95 -9.64
C VAL A 35 -11.35 2.62 -11.06
N GLU A 36 -10.98 1.43 -11.55
CA GLU A 36 -11.34 0.98 -12.89
C GLU A 36 -12.87 0.93 -13.08
N ALA A 37 -13.61 0.37 -12.13
CA ALA A 37 -15.06 0.26 -12.17
C ALA A 37 -15.75 1.64 -12.16
N TYR A 38 -15.29 2.56 -11.31
CA TYR A 38 -15.82 3.92 -11.24
C TYR A 38 -15.55 4.71 -12.53
N VAL A 39 -14.33 4.65 -13.06
CA VAL A 39 -13.94 5.33 -14.31
C VAL A 39 -14.70 4.76 -15.52
N GLN A 40 -14.96 3.45 -15.54
CA GLN A 40 -15.73 2.81 -16.62
C GLN A 40 -17.24 2.99 -16.48
N GLY A 41 -17.72 3.45 -15.33
CA GLY A 41 -19.14 3.65 -15.06
C GLY A 41 -19.88 2.37 -14.66
N TYR A 42 -19.13 1.33 -14.28
CA TYR A 42 -19.68 0.10 -13.69
C TYR A 42 -20.02 0.26 -12.21
N SER A 43 -19.51 1.31 -11.56
CA SER A 43 -19.85 1.70 -10.20
C SER A 43 -20.18 3.19 -10.15
N SER A 44 -21.18 3.55 -9.36
CA SER A 44 -21.48 4.94 -8.97
C SER A 44 -20.68 5.40 -7.75
N ASP A 45 -20.12 4.47 -6.98
CA ASP A 45 -19.43 4.77 -5.73
C ASP A 45 -18.00 5.24 -6.01
N LYS A 46 -17.71 6.49 -5.65
CA LYS A 46 -16.35 7.05 -5.80
C LYS A 46 -15.39 6.33 -4.84
N PRO A 47 -14.29 5.74 -5.34
CA PRO A 47 -13.29 5.13 -4.48
C PRO A 47 -12.64 6.16 -3.56
N VAL A 48 -12.39 5.77 -2.32
CA VAL A 48 -11.59 6.56 -1.37
C VAL A 48 -10.13 6.16 -1.56
N LEU A 49 -9.30 7.14 -1.92
CA LEU A 49 -7.85 6.99 -1.98
C LEU A 49 -7.23 7.52 -0.68
N PRO A 50 -6.08 6.98 -0.23
CA PRO A 50 -5.32 7.57 0.87
C PRO A 50 -4.82 8.97 0.47
N ASP A 51 -4.85 9.91 1.40
CA ASP A 51 -4.35 11.27 1.17
C ASP A 51 -2.81 11.28 1.10
N ASP A 52 -2.15 10.48 1.95
CA ASP A 52 -0.71 10.27 1.94
C ASP A 52 -0.37 8.77 1.80
N CYS A 53 0.14 8.34 0.64
CA CYS A 53 0.63 6.97 0.44
C CYS A 53 1.71 6.59 1.47
N CYS A 54 2.52 7.54 1.96
CA CYS A 54 3.54 7.27 2.96
C CYS A 54 2.94 6.96 4.34
N ARG A 55 1.80 7.52 4.69
CA ARG A 55 1.27 7.46 6.08
C ARG A 55 -0.04 6.71 6.22
N ASP A 56 -0.87 6.75 5.19
CA ASP A 56 -2.26 6.31 5.29
C ASP A 56 -2.47 4.93 4.68
N CYS A 57 -1.63 4.55 3.70
CA CYS A 57 -1.65 3.20 3.15
C CYS A 57 -0.99 2.19 4.11
N MET A 58 -1.38 0.93 4.00
CA MET A 58 -0.92 -0.11 4.91
C MET A 58 0.60 -0.34 4.83
N VAL A 59 1.19 -0.17 3.64
CA VAL A 59 2.65 -0.21 3.46
C VAL A 59 3.32 0.96 4.15
N GLY A 60 2.80 2.18 3.96
CA GLY A 60 3.33 3.38 4.58
C GLY A 60 3.32 3.32 6.11
N LYS A 61 2.20 2.85 6.69
CA LYS A 61 2.08 2.58 8.13
C LYS A 61 3.11 1.57 8.62
N TRP A 62 3.34 0.51 7.86
CA TRP A 62 4.32 -0.51 8.20
C TRP A 62 5.76 -0.01 8.05
N LEU A 63 6.07 0.71 6.95
CA LEU A 63 7.38 1.31 6.65
C LEU A 63 7.85 2.27 7.75
N HIS A 64 6.95 3.12 8.25
CA HIS A 64 7.27 4.05 9.34
C HIS A 64 7.03 3.46 10.73
N GLY A 65 6.51 2.23 10.81
CA GLY A 65 6.32 1.47 12.04
C GLY A 65 7.57 0.71 12.48
N GLU A 66 7.42 -0.13 13.51
CA GLU A 66 8.53 -0.96 14.01
C GLU A 66 8.96 -2.03 12.99
N GLY A 67 8.02 -2.55 12.20
CA GLY A 67 8.30 -3.56 11.18
C GLY A 67 9.24 -3.06 10.07
N GLY A 68 9.06 -1.83 9.60
CA GLY A 68 9.92 -1.22 8.58
C GLY A 68 11.38 -1.05 9.01
N LYS A 69 11.65 -0.88 10.32
CA LYS A 69 13.02 -0.76 10.86
C LYS A 69 13.86 -2.02 10.67
N HIS A 70 13.22 -3.17 10.47
CA HIS A 70 13.89 -4.46 10.29
C HIS A 70 14.10 -4.84 8.82
N CYS A 71 13.54 -4.07 7.88
CA CYS A 71 13.82 -4.27 6.46
C CYS A 71 15.15 -3.63 6.08
N THR A 72 16.11 -4.44 5.65
CA THR A 72 17.46 -4.00 5.25
C THR A 72 17.58 -3.76 3.74
N ASP A 73 16.59 -4.21 2.95
CA ASP A 73 16.57 -4.02 1.50
C ASP A 73 16.01 -2.62 1.14
N MET A 74 16.86 -1.61 1.29
CA MET A 74 16.51 -0.22 1.00
C MET A 74 16.11 0.02 -0.46
N ALA A 75 16.63 -0.78 -1.39
CA ALA A 75 16.26 -0.67 -2.80
C ALA A 75 14.81 -1.09 -3.01
N LEU A 76 14.41 -2.24 -2.44
CA LEU A 76 13.03 -2.69 -2.48
C LEU A 76 12.07 -1.70 -1.80
N LEU A 77 12.47 -1.10 -0.68
CA LEU A 77 11.62 -0.11 0.00
C LEU A 77 11.42 1.16 -0.85
N ASN A 78 12.46 1.64 -1.52
CA ASN A 78 12.36 2.78 -2.44
C ASN A 78 11.45 2.45 -3.63
N ASP A 79 11.64 1.30 -4.26
CA ASP A 79 10.80 0.86 -5.39
C ASP A 79 9.33 0.69 -4.98
N LEU A 80 9.09 0.19 -3.77
CA LEU A 80 7.75 0.02 -3.20
C LEU A 80 7.08 1.38 -2.97
N HIS A 81 7.82 2.33 -2.40
CA HIS A 81 7.33 3.69 -2.17
C HIS A 81 7.02 4.44 -3.47
N GLU A 82 7.93 4.38 -4.45
CA GLU A 82 7.76 5.01 -5.77
C GLU A 82 6.52 4.45 -6.49
N SER A 83 6.41 3.13 -6.59
CA SER A 83 5.29 2.50 -7.27
C SER A 83 3.93 2.72 -6.58
N CYS A 84 3.90 2.79 -5.24
CA CYS A 84 2.70 3.20 -4.50
C CYS A 84 2.29 4.64 -4.84
N TYR A 85 3.25 5.57 -4.80
CA TYR A 85 3.01 6.97 -5.10
C TYR A 85 2.46 7.17 -6.52
N GLU A 86 3.14 6.61 -7.52
CA GLU A 86 2.74 6.72 -8.93
C GLU A 86 1.34 6.14 -9.18
N PHE A 87 1.00 5.02 -8.53
CA PHE A 87 -0.33 4.44 -8.63
C PHE A 87 -1.39 5.37 -8.05
N HIS A 88 -1.19 5.89 -6.84
CA HIS A 88 -2.15 6.79 -6.19
C HIS A 88 -2.28 8.12 -6.92
N GLU A 89 -1.19 8.65 -7.47
CA GLU A 89 -1.21 9.86 -8.29
C GLU A 89 -2.05 9.64 -9.54
N ALA A 90 -1.79 8.58 -10.31
CA ALA A 90 -2.55 8.26 -11.52
C ALA A 90 -4.03 7.97 -11.21
N ALA A 91 -4.31 7.26 -10.10
CA ALA A 91 -5.67 7.02 -9.63
C ALA A 91 -6.40 8.33 -9.31
N SER A 92 -5.76 9.23 -8.57
CA SER A 92 -6.32 10.52 -8.18
C SER A 92 -6.62 11.40 -9.39
N GLN A 93 -5.70 11.43 -10.37
CA GLN A 93 -5.90 12.14 -11.63
C GLN A 93 -7.08 11.57 -12.42
N ALA A 94 -7.24 10.24 -12.48
CA ALA A 94 -8.37 9.61 -13.16
C ALA A 94 -9.70 9.95 -12.49
N LEU A 95 -9.77 9.89 -11.15
CA LEU A 95 -10.99 10.26 -10.40
C LEU A 95 -11.36 11.73 -10.61
N LEU A 96 -10.38 12.63 -10.55
CA LEU A 96 -10.60 14.07 -10.80
C LEU A 96 -11.13 14.33 -12.21
N LEU A 97 -10.60 13.64 -13.23
CA LEU A 97 -11.09 13.77 -14.60
C LEU A 97 -12.54 13.31 -14.74
N VAL A 98 -12.96 12.26 -14.04
CA VAL A 98 -14.37 11.84 -14.01
C VAL A 98 -15.24 12.93 -13.39
N GLU A 99 -14.81 13.54 -12.27
CA GLU A 99 -15.55 14.62 -11.60
C GLU A 99 -15.69 15.87 -12.47
N LEU A 100 -14.69 16.16 -13.30
CA LEU A 100 -14.73 17.24 -14.29
C LEU A 100 -15.52 16.89 -15.56
N GLY A 101 -16.20 15.75 -15.60
CA GLY A 101 -16.97 15.28 -16.75
C GLY A 101 -16.12 14.76 -17.92
N LYS A 102 -14.80 14.62 -17.75
CA LYS A 102 -13.84 14.20 -18.78
C LYS A 102 -13.57 12.69 -18.74
N ARG A 103 -14.63 11.88 -18.82
CA ARG A 103 -14.54 10.42 -18.63
C ARG A 103 -13.65 9.72 -19.66
N GLU A 104 -13.64 10.14 -20.92
CA GLU A 104 -12.74 9.59 -21.95
C GLU A 104 -11.25 9.78 -21.60
N ALA A 105 -10.90 10.95 -21.05
CA ALA A 105 -9.54 11.22 -20.59
C ALA A 105 -9.19 10.35 -19.38
N ALA A 106 -10.11 10.18 -18.43
CA ALA A 106 -9.93 9.26 -17.30
C ALA A 106 -9.75 7.80 -17.77
N MET A 107 -10.54 7.37 -18.75
CA MET A 107 -10.40 6.05 -19.38
C MET A 107 -9.04 5.88 -20.04
N THR A 108 -8.50 6.93 -20.65
CA THR A 108 -7.14 6.91 -21.21
C THR A 108 -6.09 6.69 -20.11
N ILE A 109 -6.26 7.27 -18.92
CA ILE A 109 -5.36 6.99 -17.79
C ILE A 109 -5.42 5.51 -17.40
N VAL A 110 -6.61 4.96 -17.14
CA VAL A 110 -6.73 3.59 -16.59
C VAL A 110 -6.56 2.48 -17.64
N ARG A 111 -6.86 2.73 -18.93
CA ARG A 111 -6.74 1.73 -20.01
C ARG A 111 -5.51 1.94 -20.90
N GLY A 112 -5.15 3.19 -21.18
CA GLY A 112 -4.21 3.58 -22.23
C GLY A 112 -2.85 4.04 -21.73
N SER A 113 -2.75 4.51 -20.48
CA SER A 113 -1.49 4.98 -19.93
C SER A 113 -0.70 3.82 -19.35
N ARG A 114 0.57 3.72 -19.74
CA ARG A 114 1.57 2.88 -19.07
C ARG A 114 1.59 3.17 -17.56
N PHE A 115 1.38 4.42 -17.17
CA PHE A 115 1.52 4.89 -15.80
C PHE A 115 0.61 4.19 -14.78
N PHE A 116 -0.72 4.18 -14.96
CA PHE A 116 -1.62 3.57 -13.95
C PHE A 116 -1.41 2.06 -13.80
N LYS A 117 -1.45 1.35 -14.94
CA LYS A 117 -1.34 -0.11 -14.95
C LYS A 117 0.06 -0.57 -14.53
N ASP A 118 1.12 0.01 -15.09
CA ASP A 118 2.49 -0.43 -14.81
C ASP A 118 2.92 -0.03 -13.39
N ALA A 119 2.46 1.11 -12.85
CA ALA A 119 2.66 1.42 -11.43
C ALA A 119 1.90 0.42 -10.53
N SER A 120 0.66 0.08 -10.87
CA SER A 120 -0.12 -0.92 -10.14
C SER A 120 0.56 -2.30 -10.13
N ASP A 121 1.03 -2.77 -11.28
CA ASP A 121 1.68 -4.07 -11.43
C ASP A 121 3.05 -4.09 -10.72
N ARG A 122 3.83 -2.99 -10.80
CA ARG A 122 5.08 -2.83 -10.04
C ARG A 122 4.82 -2.84 -8.54
N TYR A 123 3.81 -2.10 -8.08
CA TYR A 123 3.47 -2.03 -6.66
C TYR A 123 3.08 -3.41 -6.12
N GLN A 124 2.22 -4.13 -6.83
CA GLN A 124 1.88 -5.51 -6.50
C GLN A 124 3.10 -6.43 -6.46
N SER A 125 4.00 -6.31 -7.43
CA SER A 125 5.23 -7.12 -7.49
C SER A 125 6.15 -6.83 -6.30
N ASN A 126 6.30 -5.56 -5.92
CA ASN A 126 7.15 -5.16 -4.80
C ASN A 126 6.54 -5.57 -3.45
N LEU A 127 5.22 -5.51 -3.31
CA LEU A 127 4.49 -6.08 -2.16
C LEU A 127 4.77 -7.57 -2.00
N ALA A 128 4.74 -8.32 -3.10
CA ALA A 128 5.04 -9.76 -3.10
C ALA A 128 6.50 -10.05 -2.75
N LYS A 129 7.46 -9.30 -3.32
CA LYS A 129 8.88 -9.41 -2.96
C LYS A 129 9.09 -9.13 -1.47
N LEU A 130 8.47 -8.08 -0.94
CA LEU A 130 8.58 -7.73 0.48
C LEU A 130 8.03 -8.86 1.36
N HIS A 131 6.84 -9.37 1.02
CA HIS A 131 6.25 -10.51 1.72
C HIS A 131 7.19 -11.71 1.77
N LEU A 132 7.72 -12.14 0.63
CA LEU A 132 8.64 -13.28 0.53
C LEU A 132 9.94 -13.05 1.32
N SER A 133 10.45 -11.82 1.35
CA SER A 133 11.66 -11.48 2.13
C SER A 133 11.50 -11.76 3.63
N PHE A 134 10.27 -11.67 4.16
CA PHE A 134 9.94 -11.99 5.55
C PHE A 134 9.39 -13.42 5.75
N GLU A 135 9.17 -14.19 4.68
CA GLU A 135 8.85 -15.62 4.78
C GLU A 135 10.10 -16.50 4.75
N MET A 136 11.16 -16.04 4.09
CA MET A 136 12.40 -16.80 3.91
C MET A 136 13.51 -16.42 4.90
N ALA A 137 13.28 -15.41 5.76
CA ALA A 137 14.19 -14.96 6.82
C ALA A 137 13.82 -15.58 8.18
#